data_AF-A0A023BXU1-F1
#
_entry.id   AF-A0A023BXU1-F1
#
_cell.length_a   1.000
_cell.length_b   1.000
_cell.length_c   1.000
_cell.angle_alpha   90.00
_cell.angle_beta   90.00
_cell.angle_gamma   90.00
#
_symmetry.space_group_name_H-M   'P 1'
#
loop_
_entity.id
_entity.type
_entity.pdbx_description
1 polymer ?
#
loop_
_entity_poly.entity_id
_entity_poly.type
_entity_poly.pdbx_seq_one_letter_code
_entity_poly.pdbx_strand_id
1 'polypeptide(L)'
;MNTILTKTVSVIFFLCIASTATSQDIPKYDYLEVIVIQKANNRGKVKRIKVEEQTSLVGKQITIKQLEDLEKTSDLLNYMNAANWEFVDRQSIVSEENDPVWMSYIFRKKK
;
A
#
# COMPACT_ATOMS: atom_id res chain seq x y z
N MET A 1 21.05 -53.94 -22.97
CA MET A 1 19.85 -53.07 -23.00
C MET A 1 19.45 -52.57 -21.60
N ASN A 2 19.67 -53.34 -20.53
CA ASN A 2 19.24 -52.97 -19.16
C ASN A 2 20.04 -51.83 -18.50
N THR A 3 21.31 -51.64 -18.85
CA THR A 3 22.20 -50.62 -18.24
C THR A 3 21.91 -49.19 -18.70
N ILE A 4 21.43 -49.01 -19.93
CA ILE A 4 21.02 -47.68 -20.42
C ILE A 4 19.71 -47.27 -19.76
N LEU A 5 18.75 -48.19 -19.69
CA LEU A 5 17.45 -47.98 -19.06
C LEU A 5 17.59 -47.62 -17.56
N THR A 6 18.47 -48.31 -16.83
CA THR A 6 18.74 -48.00 -15.41
C THR A 6 19.39 -46.64 -15.22
N LYS A 7 20.31 -46.23 -16.12
CA LYS A 7 20.89 -44.88 -16.07
C LYS A 7 19.84 -43.81 -16.33
N THR A 8 18.94 -44.01 -17.30
CA THR A 8 17.85 -43.07 -17.58
C THR A 8 16.91 -42.91 -16.39
N VAL A 9 16.52 -44.02 -15.75
CA VAL A 9 15.66 -43.99 -14.55
C VAL A 9 16.35 -43.28 -13.38
N SER A 10 17.65 -43.51 -13.19
CA SER A 10 18.42 -42.87 -12.12
C SER A 10 18.55 -41.36 -12.31
N VAL A 11 18.72 -40.89 -13.55
CA VAL A 11 18.77 -39.45 -13.88
C VAL A 11 17.42 -38.77 -13.63
N ILE A 12 16.33 -39.42 -14.02
CA ILE A 12 14.96 -38.92 -13.77
C ILE A 12 14.70 -38.80 -12.27
N PHE A 13 15.09 -39.81 -11.50
CA PHE A 13 14.92 -39.80 -10.05
C PHE A 13 15.69 -38.66 -9.38
N PHE A 14 16.91 -38.37 -9.85
CA PHE A 14 17.72 -37.26 -9.33
C PHE A 14 17.12 -35.89 -9.63
N LEU A 15 16.48 -35.72 -10.80
CA LEU A 15 15.80 -34.48 -11.18
C LEU A 15 14.56 -34.20 -10.31
N CYS A 16 13.84 -35.24 -9.87
CA CYS A 16 12.65 -35.08 -9.02
C CYS A 16 12.97 -34.68 -7.57
N ILE A 17 14.15 -35.03 -7.05
CA ILE A 17 14.55 -34.70 -5.66
C ILE A 17 15.07 -33.25 -5.58
N ALA A 18 15.61 -32.71 -6.67
CA ALA A 18 16.22 -31.38 -6.70
C ALA A 18 15.20 -30.22 -6.69
N SER A 19 13.91 -30.49 -6.93
CA SER A 19 12.87 -29.45 -6.95
C SER A 19 12.29 -29.22 -5.56
N THR A 20 12.98 -28.45 -4.72
CA THR A 20 12.35 -27.83 -3.55
C THR A 20 11.55 -26.62 -4.02
N ALA A 21 10.22 -26.76 -4.07
CA ALA A 21 9.33 -25.65 -4.37
C ALA A 21 9.33 -24.67 -3.18
N THR A 22 10.08 -23.57 -3.29
CA THR A 22 9.93 -22.44 -2.37
C THR A 22 8.68 -21.67 -2.79
N SER A 23 7.60 -21.80 -2.02
CA SER A 23 6.47 -20.88 -2.18
C SER A 23 6.97 -19.48 -1.84
N GLN A 24 6.75 -18.50 -2.72
CA GLN A 24 6.96 -17.11 -2.34
C GLN A 24 5.96 -16.79 -1.24
N ASP A 25 6.45 -16.40 -0.06
CA ASP A 25 5.57 -15.86 0.98
C ASP A 25 4.92 -14.58 0.44
N ILE A 26 3.59 -14.57 0.40
CA ILE A 26 2.84 -13.38 -0.02
C ILE A 26 2.99 -12.34 1.09
N PRO A 27 3.65 -11.20 0.83
CA PRO A 27 3.83 -10.18 1.84
C PRO A 27 2.47 -9.63 2.27
N LYS A 28 2.23 -9.61 3.59
CA LYS A 28 1.00 -9.06 4.18
C LYS A 28 1.18 -7.57 4.45
N TYR A 29 0.14 -6.79 4.18
CA TYR A 29 0.14 -5.34 4.36
C TYR A 29 -1.01 -4.88 5.25
N ASP A 30 -0.76 -3.84 6.03
CA ASP A 30 -1.78 -2.95 6.57
C ASP A 30 -2.08 -1.87 5.53
N TYR A 31 -3.35 -1.51 5.34
CA TYR A 31 -3.77 -0.44 4.45
C TYR A 31 -4.36 0.72 5.26
N LEU A 32 -4.18 1.93 4.74
CA LEU A 32 -4.76 3.15 5.27
C LEU A 32 -5.26 4.03 4.12
N GLU A 33 -6.49 4.50 4.24
CA GLU A 33 -7.05 5.49 3.32
C GLU A 33 -7.19 6.84 4.01
N VAL A 34 -6.66 7.90 3.39
CA VAL A 34 -6.73 9.26 3.90
C VAL A 34 -7.46 10.14 2.90
N ILE A 35 -8.58 10.72 3.31
CA ILE A 35 -9.42 11.56 2.46
C ILE A 35 -9.02 13.03 2.68
N VAL A 36 -8.53 13.67 1.64
CA VAL A 36 -8.14 15.07 1.63
C VAL A 36 -9.16 15.86 0.82
N ILE A 37 -9.81 16.82 1.46
CA ILE A 37 -10.76 17.74 0.82
C ILE A 37 -10.03 19.04 0.50
N GLN A 38 -10.01 19.43 -0.77
CA GLN A 38 -9.40 20.68 -1.25
C GLN A 38 -10.45 21.68 -1.73
N LYS A 39 -10.15 22.98 -1.63
CA LYS A 39 -11.03 24.02 -2.20
C LYS A 39 -10.83 24.10 -3.71
N ALA A 40 -11.92 24.08 -4.48
CA ALA A 40 -11.94 24.17 -5.94
C ALA A 40 -11.06 25.30 -6.50
N ASN A 41 -11.15 26.47 -5.88
CA ASN A 41 -10.69 27.72 -6.48
C ASN A 41 -9.41 28.30 -5.84
N ASN A 42 -8.58 27.48 -5.19
CA ASN A 42 -7.46 27.98 -4.37
C ASN A 42 -6.10 27.29 -4.58
N ARG A 43 -5.78 26.91 -5.83
CA ARG A 43 -4.45 26.42 -6.25
C ARG A 43 -3.86 25.30 -5.37
N GLY A 44 -4.69 24.34 -4.93
CA GLY A 44 -4.21 23.18 -4.15
C GLY A 44 -4.06 23.39 -2.64
N LYS A 45 -4.60 24.48 -2.06
CA LYS A 45 -4.70 24.61 -0.60
C LYS A 45 -5.73 23.60 -0.05
N VAL A 46 -5.29 22.77 0.89
CA VAL A 46 -6.14 21.79 1.58
C VAL A 46 -7.15 22.51 2.47
N LYS A 47 -8.41 22.06 2.45
CA LYS A 47 -9.48 22.58 3.31
C LYS A 47 -9.60 21.78 4.60
N ARG A 48 -9.46 20.46 4.50
CA ARG A 48 -9.54 19.51 5.62
C ARG A 48 -8.96 18.17 5.19
N ILE A 49 -8.20 17.53 6.06
CA ILE A 49 -7.88 16.10 5.94
C ILE A 49 -8.81 15.37 6.91
N LYS A 50 -9.48 14.33 6.44
CA LYS A 50 -10.32 13.45 7.25
C LYS A 50 -9.80 12.03 7.08
N VAL A 51 -9.57 11.35 8.18
CA VAL A 51 -9.16 9.96 8.20
C VAL A 51 -10.26 9.21 8.93
N GLU A 52 -10.88 8.25 8.28
CA GLU A 52 -11.86 7.40 8.97
C GLU A 52 -11.13 6.48 9.96
N GLU A 53 -11.82 6.12 11.04
CA GLU A 53 -11.25 5.27 12.08
C GLU A 53 -11.03 3.87 11.52
N GLN A 54 -9.76 3.49 11.37
CA GLN A 54 -9.38 2.18 10.85
C GLN A 54 -8.68 1.37 11.93
N THR A 55 -9.06 0.09 12.05
CA THR A 55 -8.42 -0.88 12.95
C THR A 55 -6.92 -1.03 12.68
N SER A 56 -6.44 -0.70 11.47
CA SER A 56 -5.03 -0.69 11.07
C SER A 56 -4.18 0.35 11.82
N LEU A 57 -4.81 1.36 12.43
CA LEU A 57 -4.14 2.41 13.21
C LEU A 57 -4.06 2.10 14.71
N VAL A 58 -4.77 1.07 15.21
CA VAL A 58 -4.81 0.74 16.63
C VAL A 58 -3.42 0.28 17.10
N GLY A 59 -2.85 0.99 18.07
CA GLY A 59 -1.52 0.72 18.62
C GLY A 59 -0.35 1.15 17.73
N LYS A 60 -0.60 1.89 16.64
CA LYS A 60 0.46 2.47 15.79
C LYS A 60 0.82 3.88 16.26
N GLN A 61 2.01 4.34 15.86
CA GLN A 61 2.51 5.69 16.19
C GLN A 61 1.73 6.81 15.48
N ILE A 62 1.10 6.52 14.33
CA ILE A 62 0.27 7.48 13.61
C ILE A 62 -1.10 7.57 14.28
N THR A 63 -1.54 8.80 14.55
CA THR A 63 -2.88 9.06 15.08
C THR A 63 -3.70 9.88 14.10
N ILE A 64 -5.03 9.68 14.12
CA ILE A 64 -5.96 10.45 13.28
C ILE A 64 -5.79 11.96 13.53
N LYS A 65 -5.71 12.38 14.79
CA LYS A 65 -5.52 13.79 15.16
C LYS A 65 -4.30 14.42 14.48
N GLN A 66 -3.15 13.73 14.49
CA GLN A 66 -1.93 14.23 13.84
C GLN A 66 -2.08 14.36 12.32
N LEU A 67 -2.84 13.47 11.69
CA LEU A 67 -3.10 13.54 10.25
C LEU A 67 -4.09 14.67 9.91
N GLU A 68 -5.08 14.90 10.77
CA GLU A 68 -6.08 15.97 10.60
C GLU A 68 -5.50 17.37 10.81
N ASP A 69 -4.44 17.50 11.61
CA ASP A 69 -3.71 18.76 11.85
C ASP A 69 -2.82 19.20 10.66
N LEU A 70 -2.66 18.36 9.64
CA LEU A 70 -1.81 18.68 8.48
C LEU A 70 -2.52 19.61 7.49
N GLU A 71 -1.83 20.69 7.10
CA GLU A 71 -2.39 21.74 6.25
C GLU A 71 -2.15 21.56 4.76
N LYS A 72 -1.24 20.65 4.35
CA LYS A 72 -0.89 20.41 2.95
C LYS A 72 -0.78 18.93 2.64
N THR A 73 -1.10 18.58 1.40
CA THR A 73 -0.88 17.22 0.88
C THR A 73 0.60 16.81 0.90
N SER A 74 1.52 17.75 0.68
CA SER A 74 2.95 17.48 0.80
C SER A 74 3.32 17.00 2.20
N ASP A 75 2.73 17.61 3.21
CA ASP A 75 3.03 17.34 4.61
C ASP A 75 2.48 15.95 4.99
N LEU A 76 1.29 15.59 4.46
CA LEU A 76 0.75 14.23 4.54
C LEU A 76 1.69 13.20 3.93
N LEU A 77 2.11 13.39 2.67
CA LEU A 77 2.98 12.43 2.00
C LEU A 77 4.33 12.27 2.72
N ASN A 78 4.91 13.37 3.19
CA ASN A 78 6.16 13.36 3.95
C ASN A 78 6.00 12.67 5.31
N TYR A 79 4.92 12.95 6.03
CA TYR A 79 4.62 12.33 7.31
C TYR A 79 4.44 10.81 7.17
N MET A 80 3.67 10.37 6.16
CA MET A 80 3.45 8.95 5.89
C MET A 80 4.75 8.23 5.50
N ASN A 81 5.57 8.86 4.66
CA ASN A 81 6.87 8.31 4.27
C ASN A 81 7.82 8.18 5.48
N ALA A 82 7.90 9.20 6.34
CA ALA A 82 8.70 9.15 7.57
C ALA A 82 8.24 8.03 8.54
N ALA A 83 6.96 7.69 8.51
CA ALA A 83 6.40 6.59 9.28
C ALA A 83 6.46 5.22 8.56
N ASN A 84 7.18 5.12 7.44
CA ASN A 84 7.34 3.92 6.60
C ASN A 84 6.01 3.38 6.03
N TRP A 85 5.10 4.29 5.68
CA TRP A 85 3.93 3.96 4.89
C TRP A 85 4.19 4.33 3.43
N GLU A 86 4.02 3.34 2.56
CA GLU A 86 4.19 3.48 1.12
C GLU A 86 2.91 4.05 0.51
N PHE A 87 3.06 5.09 -0.32
CA PHE A 87 1.97 5.57 -1.16
C PHE A 87 1.68 4.56 -2.28
N VAL A 88 0.42 4.14 -2.39
CA VAL A 88 -0.01 3.12 -3.35
C VAL A 88 -0.74 3.77 -4.52
N ASP A 89 -1.74 4.59 -4.21
CA ASP A 89 -2.62 5.14 -5.22
C ASP A 89 -3.34 6.40 -4.73
N ARG A 90 -3.85 7.19 -5.68
CA ARG A 90 -4.63 8.40 -5.45
C ARG A 90 -5.84 8.45 -6.36
N GLN A 91 -7.01 8.42 -5.74
CA GLN A 91 -8.30 8.56 -6.41
C GLN A 91 -8.87 9.96 -6.19
N SER A 92 -9.54 10.52 -7.19
CA SER A 92 -10.10 11.87 -7.10
C SER A 92 -11.53 11.91 -7.62
N ILE A 93 -12.41 12.58 -6.89
CA ILE A 93 -13.78 12.89 -7.33
C ILE A 93 -13.90 14.41 -7.43
N VAL A 94 -14.22 14.88 -8.63
CA VAL A 94 -14.54 16.28 -8.95
C VAL A 94 -15.90 16.28 -9.63
N SER A 95 -16.89 16.91 -9.01
CA SER A 95 -18.24 16.99 -9.56
C SER A 95 -18.38 18.15 -10.55
N GLU A 96 -17.89 19.35 -10.22
CA GLU A 96 -18.00 20.57 -11.04
C GLU A 96 -16.80 21.53 -10.84
N GLU A 97 -16.65 22.55 -11.71
CA GLU A 97 -15.49 23.47 -11.73
C GLU A 97 -15.30 24.29 -10.43
N ASN A 98 -16.37 24.52 -9.66
CA ASN A 98 -16.34 25.22 -8.38
C ASN A 98 -16.55 24.33 -7.16
N ASP A 99 -16.65 23.02 -7.36
CA ASP A 99 -16.91 22.07 -6.27
C ASP A 99 -15.64 21.65 -5.54
N PRO A 100 -15.73 21.37 -4.23
CA PRO A 100 -14.59 20.86 -3.48
C PRO A 100 -14.08 19.57 -4.11
N VAL A 101 -12.76 19.47 -4.22
CA VAL A 101 -12.11 18.28 -4.77
C VAL A 101 -11.86 17.31 -3.63
N TRP A 102 -12.34 16.08 -3.79
CA TRP A 102 -12.12 15.00 -2.83
C TRP A 102 -11.02 14.10 -3.36
N MET A 103 -9.93 13.98 -2.60
CA MET A 103 -8.78 13.17 -2.96
C MET A 103 -8.61 12.06 -1.94
N SER A 104 -8.76 10.81 -2.35
CA SER A 104 -8.42 9.65 -1.52
C SER A 104 -6.96 9.27 -1.78
N TYR A 105 -6.16 9.19 -0.72
CA TYR A 105 -4.79 8.71 -0.75
C TYR A 105 -4.72 7.36 -0.05
N ILE A 106 -4.31 6.34 -0.78
CA ILE A 106 -4.20 4.98 -0.28
C ILE A 106 -2.72 4.71 0.04
N PHE A 107 -2.48 4.30 1.27
CA PHE A 107 -1.18 3.90 1.77
C PHE A 107 -1.18 2.45 2.20
N ARG A 108 -0.01 1.83 2.15
CA ARG A 108 0.21 0.51 2.74
C ARG A 108 1.47 0.47 3.59
N LYS A 109 1.50 -0.42 4.56
CA LYS A 109 2.70 -0.71 5.35
C LYS A 109 2.88 -2.21 5.49
N LYS A 110 4.08 -2.70 5.23
CA LYS A 110 4.39 -4.12 5.39
C LYS A 110 4.23 -4.51 6.87
N LYS A 111 3.54 -5.62 7.11
CA LYS A 111 3.44 -6.23 8.45
C LYS A 111 4.77 -6.84 8.89
#